data_AF-A0A815W9U9-F1
#
_entry.id   AF-A0A815W9U9-F1
#
_cell.length_a   1.000
_cell.length_b   1.000
_cell.length_c   1.000
_cell.angle_alpha   90.00
_cell.angle_beta   90.00
_cell.angle_gamma   90.00
#
_symmetry.space_group_name_H-M   'P 1'
#
loop_
_entity.id
_entity.type
_entity.pdbx_description
1 polymer ?
#
loop_
_entity_poly.entity_id
_entity_poly.type
_entity_poly.pdbx_seq_one_letter_code
_entity_poly.pdbx_strand_id
1 'polypeptide(L)'
;MSTFYYTATNTVFRNFLFYVILSILKMMIMPLLTAAQRFRKDAFVNPEDIIPKKGKTVLPTTSDPDVERVRRNHLNDIENIIPFVLIGLCYVACNPDSNVSLWHFRIFFFSRILHTISYQLSLPHPSRVVTFFIGLIVTVSMAIQTLVVS
;
A
#
# COMPACT_ATOMS: atom_id res chain seq x y z
N MET A 1 -0.76 -9.72 36.29
CA MET A 1 0.14 -8.79 35.60
C MET A 1 -0.53 -8.47 34.27
N SER A 2 -1.05 -7.26 34.09
CA SER A 2 -1.75 -6.87 32.86
C SER A 2 -0.75 -6.84 31.70
N THR A 3 -0.82 -7.82 30.81
CA THR A 3 0.02 -7.87 29.60
C THR A 3 -0.44 -6.76 28.67
N PHE A 4 0.27 -5.63 28.65
CA PHE A 4 -0.01 -4.55 27.71
C PHE A 4 0.47 -4.99 26.31
N TYR A 5 -0.48 -5.36 25.44
CA TYR A 5 -0.17 -5.83 24.08
C TYR A 5 0.37 -4.72 23.17
N TYR A 6 -0.14 -3.50 23.33
CA TYR A 6 0.27 -2.32 22.55
C TYR A 6 1.40 -1.56 23.23
N THR A 7 2.56 -2.19 23.37
CA THR A 7 3.75 -1.54 23.95
C THR A 7 4.98 -1.92 23.16
N ALA A 8 5.92 -0.99 22.99
CA ALA A 8 7.16 -1.21 22.24
C ALA A 8 8.07 -2.32 22.82
N THR A 9 7.79 -2.77 24.05
CA THR A 9 8.41 -3.92 24.70
C THR A 9 7.94 -5.26 24.09
N ASN A 10 6.73 -5.31 23.55
CA ASN A 10 6.23 -6.48 22.83
C ASN A 10 6.88 -6.55 21.44
N THR A 11 7.63 -7.63 21.20
CA THR A 11 8.35 -7.85 19.94
C THR A 11 7.41 -7.90 18.74
N VAL A 12 6.22 -8.49 18.90
CA VAL A 12 5.19 -8.61 17.85
C VAL A 12 4.68 -7.23 17.47
N PHE A 13 4.30 -6.41 18.45
CA PHE A 13 3.81 -5.06 18.21
C PHE A 13 4.89 -4.15 17.61
N ARG A 14 6.13 -4.25 18.09
CA ARG A 14 7.25 -3.48 17.53
C ARG A 14 7.50 -3.82 16.07
N ASN A 15 7.49 -5.10 15.72
CA ASN A 15 7.66 -5.56 14.33
C ASN A 15 6.47 -5.11 13.47
N PHE A 16 5.25 -5.24 13.98
CA PHE A 16 4.04 -4.76 13.31
C PHE A 16 4.14 -3.26 12.99
N LEU A 17 4.47 -2.42 13.99
CA LEU A 17 4.63 -0.97 13.81
C LEU A 17 5.66 -0.64 12.72
N PHE A 18 6.81 -1.33 12.73
CA PHE A 18 7.85 -1.09 11.74
C PHE A 18 7.35 -1.33 10.31
N TYR A 19 6.73 -2.48 10.04
CA TYR A 19 6.24 -2.80 8.69
C TYR A 19 5.01 -1.98 8.29
N VAL A 20 4.11 -1.68 9.23
CA VAL A 20 2.95 -0.81 8.98
C VAL A 20 3.39 0.59 8.59
N ILE A 21 4.31 1.19 9.36
CA ILE A 21 4.81 2.54 9.06
C ILE A 21 5.50 2.55 7.69
N LEU A 22 6.29 1.53 7.37
CA LEU A 22 6.90 1.43 6.04
C LEU A 22 5.86 1.30 4.92
N SER A 23 4.81 0.50 5.10
CA SER A 23 3.70 0.40 4.15
C SER A 23 2.96 1.72 3.98
N ILE A 24 2.68 2.43 5.07
CA ILE A 24 2.01 3.74 5.04
C ILE A 24 2.90 4.79 4.37
N LEU A 25 4.19 4.86 4.71
CA LEU A 25 5.15 5.77 4.07
C LEU A 25 5.19 5.53 2.56
N LYS A 26 5.24 4.27 2.14
CA LYS A 26 5.14 3.90 0.73
C LYS A 26 3.84 4.41 0.10
N MET A 27 2.70 4.29 0.80
CA MET A 27 1.41 4.80 0.32
C MET A 27 1.40 6.32 0.20
N MET A 28 2.09 7.04 1.10
CA MET A 28 2.25 8.50 1.05
C MET A 28 3.14 8.99 -0.11
N ILE A 29 4.06 8.16 -0.59
CA ILE A 29 4.90 8.48 -1.75
C ILE A 29 4.09 8.45 -3.07
N MET A 30 3.05 7.60 -3.16
CA MET A 30 2.23 7.45 -4.37
C MET A 30 1.52 8.72 -4.87
N PRO A 31 0.88 9.55 -4.03
CA PRO A 31 0.30 10.82 -4.49
C PRO A 31 1.36 11.81 -4.96
N LEU A 32 2.56 11.82 -4.35
CA LEU A 32 3.68 12.65 -4.81
C LEU A 32 4.16 12.22 -6.21
N LEU A 33 4.25 10.91 -6.45
CA LEU A 33 4.56 10.38 -7.79
C LEU A 33 3.48 10.72 -8.81
N THR A 34 2.21 10.69 -8.40
CA THR A 34 1.08 11.09 -9.27
C THR A 34 1.20 12.56 -9.65
N ALA A 35 1.49 13.44 -8.69
CA ALA A 35 1.70 14.87 -8.94
C ALA A 35 2.90 15.09 -9.88
N ALA A 36 4.04 14.46 -9.60
CA ALA A 36 5.23 14.55 -10.46
C ALA A 36 4.95 14.08 -11.90
N GLN A 37 4.15 13.02 -12.07
CA GLN A 37 3.77 12.51 -13.39
C GLN A 37 2.83 13.46 -14.14
N ARG A 38 1.90 14.13 -13.42
CA ARG A 38 1.06 15.20 -13.97
C ARG A 38 1.88 16.39 -14.47
N PHE A 39 2.82 16.87 -13.65
CA PHE A 39 3.73 17.96 -14.05
C PHE A 39 4.62 17.57 -15.24
N ARG A 40 5.08 16.32 -15.31
CA ARG A 40 5.92 15.83 -16.42
C ARG A 40 5.16 15.71 -17.74
N LYS A 41 3.88 15.34 -17.68
CA LYS A 41 3.02 15.10 -18.85
C LYS A 41 2.14 16.30 -19.22
N ASP A 42 2.18 17.38 -18.44
CA ASP A 42 1.25 18.51 -18.51
C ASP A 42 -0.23 18.04 -18.47
N ALA A 43 -0.49 16.93 -17.77
CA ALA A 43 -1.80 16.28 -17.71
C ALA A 43 -2.54 16.67 -16.41
N PHE A 44 -3.06 17.89 -16.40
CA PHE A 44 -3.85 18.42 -15.29
C PHE A 44 -5.34 18.17 -15.53
N VAL A 45 -6.04 17.73 -14.48
CA VAL A 45 -7.51 17.55 -14.51
C VAL A 45 -8.21 18.89 -14.35
N ASN A 46 -7.61 19.73 -13.52
CA ASN A 46 -8.15 20.99 -13.06
C ASN A 46 -7.59 22.12 -13.93
N PRO A 47 -8.44 22.97 -14.52
CA PRO A 47 -8.00 24.06 -15.40
C PRO A 47 -7.13 25.10 -14.68
N GLU A 48 -7.30 25.27 -13.37
CA GLU A 48 -6.51 26.19 -12.54
C GLU A 48 -5.05 25.76 -12.35
N ASP A 49 -4.77 24.46 -12.45
CA ASP A 49 -3.42 23.90 -12.32
C ASP A 49 -2.62 23.97 -13.64
N ILE A 50 -3.28 24.36 -14.74
CA ILE A 50 -2.65 24.45 -16.06
C ILE A 50 -1.75 25.68 -16.08
N ILE A 51 -0.44 25.46 -16.01
CA ILE A 51 0.55 26.52 -16.20
C ILE A 51 0.65 26.81 -17.71
N PRO A 52 0.23 27.99 -18.19
CA PRO A 52 0.28 28.32 -19.61
C PRO A 52 1.73 28.37 -20.08
N LYS A 53 2.14 27.42 -20.92
CA LYS A 53 3.45 27.42 -21.57
C LYS A 53 3.35 28.19 -22.89
N LYS A 54 4.30 29.12 -23.14
CA LYS A 54 4.37 29.87 -24.40
C LYS A 54 4.34 28.90 -25.60
N GLY A 55 3.33 29.06 -26.46
CA GLY A 55 3.18 28.29 -27.69
C GLY A 55 2.53 26.90 -27.57
N LYS A 56 1.99 26.51 -26.40
CA LYS A 56 1.22 25.27 -26.24
C LYS A 56 -0.09 25.50 -25.50
N THR A 57 -1.20 25.26 -26.19
CA THR A 57 -2.51 25.13 -25.56
C THR A 57 -2.61 23.74 -24.93
N VAL A 58 -2.36 23.67 -23.62
CA VAL A 58 -2.61 22.46 -22.83
C VAL A 58 -4.08 22.47 -22.44
N LEU A 59 -4.85 21.52 -22.98
CA LEU A 59 -6.24 21.32 -22.56
C LEU A 59 -6.29 20.46 -21.30
N PRO A 60 -7.29 20.65 -20.42
CA PRO A 60 -7.51 19.77 -19.29
C PRO A 60 -7.63 18.33 -19.78
N THR A 61 -6.69 17.49 -19.39
CA THR A 61 -6.64 16.09 -19.82
C THR A 61 -6.84 15.22 -18.61
N THR A 62 -8.05 14.68 -18.49
CA THR A 62 -8.46 13.87 -17.34
C THR A 62 -7.84 12.46 -17.39
N SER A 63 -7.45 11.99 -18.57
CA SER A 63 -7.19 10.57 -18.86
C SER A 63 -5.81 10.31 -19.49
N ASP A 64 -4.75 10.89 -18.95
CA ASP A 64 -3.40 10.43 -19.30
C ASP A 64 -3.18 9.01 -18.73
N PRO A 65 -2.89 8.00 -19.58
CA PRO A 65 -2.84 6.59 -19.16
C PRO A 65 -1.74 6.33 -18.13
N ASP A 66 -0.70 7.15 -18.16
CA ASP A 66 0.47 7.09 -17.31
C ASP A 66 0.15 7.65 -15.91
N VAL A 67 -0.60 8.76 -15.81
CA VAL A 67 -1.13 9.31 -14.55
C VAL A 67 -2.19 8.39 -13.94
N GLU A 68 -3.12 7.87 -14.75
CA GLU A 68 -4.14 6.93 -14.28
C GLU A 68 -3.52 5.64 -13.73
N ARG A 69 -2.42 5.17 -14.32
CA ARG A 69 -1.69 4.00 -13.84
C ARG A 69 -1.20 4.21 -12.41
N VAL A 70 -0.57 5.35 -12.09
CA VAL A 70 -0.14 5.64 -10.72
C VAL A 70 -1.34 5.78 -9.78
N ARG A 71 -2.43 6.39 -10.23
CA ARG A 71 -3.67 6.53 -9.43
C ARG A 71 -4.29 5.17 -9.08
N ARG A 72 -4.38 4.25 -10.04
CA ARG A 72 -4.92 2.90 -9.81
C ARG A 72 -4.03 2.10 -8.86
N ASN A 73 -2.71 2.26 -8.94
CA ASN A 73 -1.79 1.71 -7.95
C ASN A 73 -2.06 2.25 -6.54
N HIS A 74 -2.23 3.56 -6.41
CA HIS A 74 -2.51 4.19 -5.12
C HIS A 74 -3.83 3.70 -4.51
N LEU A 75 -4.88 3.60 -5.32
CA LEU A 75 -6.17 3.03 -4.89
C LEU A 75 -6.03 1.59 -4.42
N ASN A 76 -5.27 0.76 -5.14
CA ASN A 76 -5.02 -0.60 -4.73
C ASN A 76 -4.20 -0.68 -3.41
N ASP A 77 -3.29 0.26 -3.17
CA ASP A 77 -2.61 0.35 -1.87
C ASP A 77 -3.58 0.69 -0.75
N ILE A 78 -4.47 1.65 -0.96
CA ILE A 78 -5.50 2.03 0.02
C ILE A 78 -6.38 0.82 0.35
N GLU A 79 -6.87 0.11 -0.66
CA GLU A 79 -7.73 -1.07 -0.52
C GLU A 79 -7.07 -2.24 0.22
N ASN A 80 -5.73 -2.34 0.22
CA ASN A 80 -5.02 -3.45 0.86
C ASN A 80 -4.34 -3.09 2.18
N ILE A 81 -3.72 -1.91 2.26
CA ILE A 81 -2.98 -1.47 3.45
C ILE A 81 -3.95 -1.13 4.58
N ILE A 82 -5.10 -0.52 4.29
CA ILE A 82 -6.08 -0.19 5.34
C ILE A 82 -6.59 -1.46 6.03
N PRO A 83 -7.09 -2.50 5.33
CA PRO A 83 -7.48 -3.76 5.98
C PRO A 83 -6.32 -4.42 6.73
N PHE A 84 -5.10 -4.41 6.17
CA PHE A 84 -3.94 -4.98 6.82
C PHE A 84 -3.61 -4.30 8.16
N VAL A 85 -3.69 -2.97 8.22
CA VAL A 85 -3.45 -2.22 9.47
C VAL A 85 -4.52 -2.54 10.51
N LEU A 86 -5.80 -2.55 10.11
CA LEU A 86 -6.91 -2.83 11.03
C LEU A 86 -6.86 -4.27 11.56
N ILE A 87 -6.74 -5.26 10.67
CA ILE A 87 -6.65 -6.67 11.04
C ILE A 87 -5.36 -6.93 11.82
N GLY A 88 -4.25 -6.32 11.44
CA GLY A 88 -2.98 -6.47 12.14
C GLY A 88 -3.01 -5.93 13.57
N LEU A 89 -3.74 -4.84 13.84
CA LEU A 89 -3.97 -4.37 15.21
C LEU A 89 -4.73 -5.40 16.04
N CYS A 90 -5.81 -5.96 15.50
CA CYS A 90 -6.57 -7.03 16.15
C CYS A 90 -5.70 -8.29 16.36
N TYR A 91 -4.90 -8.65 15.36
CA TYR A 91 -4.01 -9.80 15.42
C TYR A 91 -2.96 -9.66 16.52
N VAL A 92 -2.36 -8.48 16.70
CA VAL A 92 -1.42 -8.22 17.82
C VAL A 92 -2.10 -8.38 19.18
N ALA A 93 -3.38 -8.01 19.30
CA ALA A 93 -4.14 -8.16 20.55
C ALA A 93 -4.33 -9.63 20.96
N CYS A 94 -4.35 -10.55 19.99
CA CYS A 94 -4.46 -12.00 20.22
C CYS A 94 -3.14 -12.66 20.67
N ASN A 95 -2.05 -11.90 20.83
CA ASN A 95 -0.72 -12.37 21.21
C ASN A 95 -0.22 -13.62 20.44
N PRO A 96 -0.14 -13.54 19.10
CA PRO A 96 0.26 -14.65 18.26
C PRO A 96 1.76 -14.93 18.38
N ASP A 97 2.18 -16.07 17.83
CA ASP A 97 3.60 -16.43 17.81
C ASP A 97 4.46 -15.36 17.10
N SER A 98 5.59 -15.02 17.72
CA SER A 98 6.46 -13.93 17.27
C SER A 98 7.14 -14.21 15.93
N ASN A 99 7.40 -15.48 15.59
CA ASN A 99 8.03 -15.83 14.31
C ASN A 99 7.00 -15.83 13.19
N VAL A 100 5.83 -16.41 13.45
CA VAL A 100 4.74 -16.45 12.46
C VAL A 100 4.28 -15.05 12.10
N SER A 101 4.05 -14.18 13.08
CA SER A 101 3.62 -12.79 12.88
C SER A 101 4.64 -11.98 12.06
N LEU A 102 5.94 -12.13 12.36
CA LEU A 102 7.01 -11.46 11.61
C LEU A 102 6.99 -11.83 10.13
N TRP A 103 6.79 -13.10 9.80
CA TRP A 103 6.72 -13.54 8.41
C TRP A 103 5.49 -12.99 7.68
N HIS A 104 4.33 -12.94 8.34
CA HIS A 104 3.13 -12.32 7.76
C HIS A 104 3.41 -10.85 7.40
N PHE A 105 3.99 -10.07 8.31
CA PHE A 105 4.29 -8.66 8.05
C PHE A 105 5.30 -8.45 6.93
N ARG A 106 6.36 -9.28 6.88
CA ARG A 106 7.36 -9.26 5.81
C ARG A 106 6.75 -9.58 4.45
N ILE A 107 6.03 -10.69 4.35
CA ILE A 107 5.44 -11.14 3.09
C ILE A 107 4.47 -10.08 2.57
N PHE A 108 3.62 -9.53 3.43
CA PHE A 108 2.71 -8.45 3.04
C PHE A 108 3.48 -7.24 2.48
N PHE A 109 4.45 -6.72 3.23
CA PHE A 109 5.23 -5.55 2.82
C PHE A 109 5.95 -5.76 1.49
N PHE A 110 6.69 -6.85 1.34
CA PHE A 110 7.42 -7.15 0.09
C PHE A 110 6.46 -7.40 -1.07
N SER A 111 5.33 -8.07 -0.84
CA SER A 111 4.31 -8.27 -1.86
C SER A 111 3.76 -6.93 -2.37
N ARG A 112 3.55 -5.95 -1.48
CA ARG A 112 3.13 -4.60 -1.87
C ARG A 112 4.18 -3.84 -2.67
N ILE A 113 5.45 -3.95 -2.30
CA ILE A 113 6.54 -3.36 -3.09
C ILE A 113 6.57 -3.97 -4.49
N LEU A 114 6.57 -5.30 -4.58
CA LEU A 114 6.59 -6.02 -5.85
C LEU A 114 5.37 -5.70 -6.72
N HIS A 115 4.18 -5.61 -6.12
CA HIS A 115 2.97 -5.19 -6.83
C HIS A 115 3.17 -3.81 -7.48
N THR A 116 3.69 -2.85 -6.72
CA THR A 116 3.93 -1.47 -7.20
C THR A 116 4.95 -1.43 -8.34
N ILE A 117 6.06 -2.15 -8.18
CA ILE A 117 7.11 -2.27 -9.19
C ILE A 117 6.53 -2.91 -10.46
N SER A 118 5.79 -4.01 -10.33
CA SER A 118 5.19 -4.73 -11.47
C SER A 118 4.20 -3.87 -12.24
N TYR A 119 3.48 -3.00 -11.55
CA TYR A 119 2.50 -2.13 -12.15
C TYR A 119 3.14 -0.92 -12.84
N GLN A 120 4.22 -0.36 -12.28
CA GLN A 120 4.93 0.76 -12.90
C GLN A 120 5.80 0.32 -14.08
N LEU A 121 6.47 -0.84 -13.99
CA LEU A 121 7.32 -1.39 -15.06
C LEU A 121 6.54 -2.05 -16.20
N SER A 122 5.19 -2.01 -16.16
CA SER A 122 4.34 -2.66 -17.17
C SER A 122 4.70 -4.12 -17.41
N LEU A 123 5.03 -4.86 -16.34
CA LEU A 123 5.38 -6.27 -16.47
C LEU A 123 4.22 -7.07 -17.09
N PRO A 124 4.53 -8.10 -17.89
CA PRO A 124 3.50 -8.95 -18.48
C PRO A 124 2.61 -9.55 -17.38
N HIS A 125 1.33 -9.71 -17.71
CA HIS A 125 0.42 -10.56 -16.93
C HIS A 125 1.08 -11.95 -16.81
N PRO A 126 1.19 -12.58 -15.62
CA PRO A 126 0.32 -12.51 -14.43
C PRO A 126 0.95 -11.89 -13.15
N SER A 127 2.11 -11.22 -13.27
CA SER A 127 2.91 -10.72 -12.12
C SER A 127 2.13 -9.87 -11.11
N ARG A 128 1.29 -8.95 -11.59
CA ARG A 128 0.42 -8.09 -10.77
C ARG A 128 -0.62 -8.89 -9.97
N VAL A 129 -1.23 -9.90 -10.60
CA VAL A 129 -2.28 -10.70 -9.99
C VAL A 129 -1.71 -11.58 -8.89
N VAL A 130 -0.56 -12.21 -9.15
CA VAL A 130 0.13 -13.07 -8.18
C VAL A 130 0.54 -12.26 -6.93
N THR A 131 1.15 -11.09 -7.12
CA THR A 131 1.56 -10.22 -5.99
C THR A 131 0.37 -9.63 -5.23
N PHE A 132 -0.77 -9.42 -5.88
CA PHE A 132 -2.01 -9.07 -5.20
C PHE A 132 -2.51 -10.23 -4.32
N PHE A 133 -2.63 -11.44 -4.87
CA PHE A 133 -3.13 -12.60 -4.13
C PHE A 133 -2.24 -12.98 -2.95
N ILE A 134 -0.92 -12.88 -3.08
CA ILE A 134 0.00 -13.13 -1.95
C ILE A 134 -0.32 -12.18 -0.79
N GLY A 135 -0.51 -10.89 -1.06
CA GLY A 135 -0.89 -9.91 -0.04
C GLY A 135 -2.25 -10.21 0.57
N LEU A 136 -3.24 -10.57 -0.26
CA LEU A 136 -4.59 -10.93 0.19
C LEU A 136 -4.58 -12.15 1.11
N ILE A 137 -3.88 -13.21 0.73
CA ILE A 137 -3.78 -14.45 1.52
C ILE A 137 -3.22 -14.18 2.91
N VAL A 138 -2.20 -13.32 3.01
CA VAL A 138 -1.62 -12.95 4.31
C VAL A 138 -2.64 -12.22 5.19
N THR A 139 -3.36 -11.24 4.63
CA THR A 139 -4.37 -10.49 5.38
C THR A 139 -5.53 -11.39 5.81
N VAL A 140 -5.99 -12.29 4.94
CA VAL A 140 -7.04 -13.27 5.24
C VAL A 140 -6.58 -14.27 6.30
N SER A 141 -5.33 -14.75 6.22
CA SER A 141 -4.74 -15.65 7.23
C SER A 141 -4.74 -15.00 8.62
N MET A 142 -4.30 -13.75 8.73
CA MET A 142 -4.33 -13.02 10.00
C MET A 142 -5.77 -12.82 10.49
N ALA A 143 -6.71 -12.52 9.59
CA ALA A 143 -8.12 -12.34 9.95
C ALA A 143 -8.73 -13.63 10.52
N ILE A 144 -8.50 -14.77 9.87
CA ILE A 144 -8.99 -16.08 10.32
C ILE A 144 -8.37 -16.42 11.68
N GLN A 145 -7.06 -16.25 11.86
CA GLN A 145 -6.40 -16.52 13.14
C GLN A 145 -6.95 -15.63 14.26
N THR A 146 -7.18 -14.35 13.97
CA THR A 146 -7.80 -13.42 14.92
C THR A 146 -9.21 -13.89 15.31
N LEU A 147 -10.02 -14.31 14.35
CA LEU A 147 -11.39 -14.81 14.58
C LEU A 147 -11.45 -16.14 15.35
N VAL A 148 -10.47 -17.02 15.15
CA VAL A 148 -10.42 -18.31 15.86
C VAL A 148 -10.01 -18.13 17.32
N VAL A 149 -9.21 -17.11 17.62
CA VAL A 149 -8.67 -16.86 18.97
C VAL A 149 -9.55 -15.89 19.77
N SER A 150 -10.29 -14.99 19.12
CA SER A 150 -11.24 -14.07 19.75
C SER A 150 -12.44 -14.78 20.37
#